data_AF-A0A351DHK6-F1
#
_entry.id   AF-A0A351DHK6-F1
#
_cell.length_a   1.000
_cell.length_b   1.000
_cell.length_c   1.000
_cell.angle_alpha   90.00
_cell.angle_beta   90.00
_cell.angle_gamma   90.00
#
_symmetry.space_group_name_H-M   'P 1'
#
loop_
_entity.id
_entity.type
_entity.pdbx_description
1 polymer ?
#
loop_
_entity_poly.entity_id
_entity_poly.type
_entity_poly.pdbx_seq_one_letter_code
_entity_poly.pdbx_strand_id
1 'polypeptide(L)'
;MAKTQEPCKIQTIDGVGMSREKIIELTRSHVEIMKSGELPLADDVFRIPVTNYFDPDRWEAEMDLIFKRLPLVLGFSVEIPKAGDYKAMEVAGVPLILVRGRDGVVRGFVNMCSHRGAQLVDVGNSSTRSFSCPYHAWTYNLTGDLVAILDDQDFGEVDTSCMGLTPLNVEERVGIVWGSVTPGVELHLDEFLAGYDDLLDNHGLADCVFVGRQTLVGPNWKVAYDGYLDQYHLPILHGETFGPDYCNVAKFVHWGPHQRMQVPDYRHLDLAGVPEEEWPMSMLTSGVWTIFPHISIASFGIEEARYREGGKIYQVSQLFPGSDPDTSVTHQNFLATFEPDEEQMEKIEKQKAFLRYVVAEEDYYTGNRIQKTVKTGAKSHFVFGRNEGGPQRFHRWTDALLAADNDQDLLELYKSGVG
;
A
#
# COMPACT_ATOMS: atom_id res chain seq x y z
N MET A 1 -53.51 2.50 -7.99
CA MET A 1 -52.60 1.63 -8.77
C MET A 1 -51.19 2.14 -8.58
N ALA A 2 -50.53 1.66 -7.52
CA ALA A 2 -49.14 2.00 -7.22
C ALA A 2 -48.25 1.05 -8.04
N LYS A 3 -47.38 1.61 -8.88
CA LYS A 3 -46.36 0.85 -9.61
C LYS A 3 -45.23 0.56 -8.62
N THR A 4 -45.07 -0.71 -8.26
CA THR A 4 -43.90 -1.23 -7.56
C THR A 4 -42.70 -1.15 -8.49
N GLN A 5 -41.70 -0.37 -8.09
CA GLN A 5 -40.40 -0.23 -8.73
C GLN A 5 -39.58 -1.48 -8.36
N GLU A 6 -39.22 -2.30 -9.34
CA GLU A 6 -38.31 -3.44 -9.11
C GLU A 6 -36.92 -2.93 -8.70
N PRO A 7 -36.24 -3.57 -7.73
CA PRO A 7 -34.89 -3.20 -7.37
C PRO A 7 -33.93 -3.49 -8.53
N CYS A 8 -33.05 -2.53 -8.77
CA CYS A 8 -31.95 -2.61 -9.73
C CYS A 8 -31.14 -3.88 -9.48
N LYS A 9 -31.18 -4.84 -10.42
CA LYS A 9 -30.32 -6.02 -10.40
C LYS A 9 -28.89 -5.57 -10.69
N ILE A 10 -28.04 -5.58 -9.67
CA ILE A 10 -26.58 -5.49 -9.83
C ILE A 10 -26.17 -6.70 -10.66
N GLN A 11 -25.64 -6.45 -11.86
CA GLN A 11 -25.02 -7.50 -12.67
C GLN A 11 -23.75 -7.96 -11.95
N THR A 12 -23.70 -9.23 -11.56
CA THR A 12 -22.45 -9.90 -11.18
C THR A 12 -21.49 -9.82 -12.36
N ILE A 13 -20.38 -9.09 -12.17
CA ILE A 13 -19.28 -8.99 -13.14
C ILE A 13 -18.62 -10.37 -13.21
N ASP A 14 -18.44 -10.90 -14.43
CA ASP A 14 -17.88 -12.24 -14.71
C ASP A 14 -16.47 -12.49 -14.09
N GLY A 15 -15.81 -11.46 -13.53
CA GLY A 15 -14.49 -11.53 -12.88
C GLY A 15 -14.47 -12.03 -11.43
N VAL A 16 -15.58 -11.92 -10.67
CA VAL A 16 -15.62 -12.32 -9.24
C VAL A 16 -15.43 -13.83 -9.06
N GLY A 17 -15.91 -14.64 -10.02
CA GLY A 17 -15.75 -16.09 -10.00
C GLY A 17 -14.29 -16.54 -10.19
N MET A 18 -13.58 -15.94 -11.15
CA MET A 18 -12.17 -16.28 -11.45
C MET A 18 -11.21 -15.84 -10.34
N SER A 19 -11.48 -14.72 -9.67
CA SER A 19 -10.71 -14.23 -8.53
C SER A 19 -10.79 -15.17 -7.33
N ARG A 20 -12.01 -15.64 -7.00
CA ARG A 20 -12.23 -16.57 -5.88
C ARG A 20 -11.57 -17.94 -6.12
N GLU A 21 -11.61 -18.45 -7.34
CA GLU A 21 -10.94 -19.71 -7.70
C GLU A 21 -9.43 -19.65 -7.45
N LYS A 22 -8.76 -18.56 -7.86
CA LYS A 22 -7.32 -18.36 -7.64
C LYS A 22 -6.96 -18.34 -6.15
N ILE A 23 -7.72 -17.62 -5.32
CA ILE A 23 -7.41 -17.54 -3.89
C ILE A 23 -7.70 -18.87 -3.16
N ILE A 24 -8.72 -19.63 -3.59
CA ILE A 24 -8.98 -20.99 -3.12
C ILE A 24 -7.80 -21.91 -3.44
N GLU A 25 -7.25 -21.86 -4.65
CA GLU A 25 -6.08 -22.68 -5.03
C GLU A 25 -4.87 -22.40 -4.11
N LEU A 26 -4.61 -21.12 -3.82
CA LEU A 26 -3.55 -20.73 -2.89
C LEU A 26 -3.78 -21.29 -1.49
N THR A 27 -5.02 -21.21 -0.99
CA THR A 27 -5.43 -21.74 0.31
C THR A 27 -5.32 -23.26 0.35
N ARG A 28 -5.71 -23.98 -0.72
CA ARG A 28 -5.56 -25.43 -0.84
C ARG A 28 -4.10 -25.84 -0.71
N SER A 29 -3.20 -25.15 -1.41
CA SER A 29 -1.77 -25.38 -1.28
C SER A 29 -1.27 -25.12 0.16
N HIS A 30 -1.84 -24.15 0.87
CA HIS A 30 -1.51 -23.92 2.28
C HIS A 30 -2.02 -25.03 3.20
N VAL A 31 -3.23 -25.56 2.96
CA VAL A 31 -3.76 -26.74 3.66
C VAL A 31 -2.82 -27.95 3.50
N GLU A 32 -2.28 -28.18 2.31
CA GLU A 32 -1.33 -29.27 2.08
C GLU A 32 0.00 -29.07 2.81
N ILE A 33 0.52 -27.84 2.87
CA ILE A 33 1.69 -27.51 3.70
C ILE A 33 1.41 -27.80 5.18
N MET A 34 0.21 -27.46 5.67
CA MET A 34 -0.17 -27.76 7.05
C MET A 34 -0.25 -29.25 7.33
N LYS A 35 -0.63 -30.08 6.35
CA LYS A 35 -0.67 -31.54 6.47
C LYS A 35 0.71 -32.18 6.40
N SER A 36 1.58 -31.69 5.52
CA SER A 36 2.93 -32.25 5.34
C SER A 36 3.90 -31.80 6.43
N GLY A 37 3.71 -30.60 6.97
CA GLY A 37 4.67 -29.94 7.86
C GLY A 37 5.92 -29.42 7.13
N GLU A 38 5.93 -29.46 5.80
CA GLU A 38 7.06 -29.02 4.97
C GLU A 38 6.75 -27.68 4.30
N LEU A 39 7.54 -26.65 4.63
CA LEU A 39 7.49 -25.34 3.99
C LEU A 39 8.60 -25.22 2.93
N PRO A 40 8.29 -24.65 1.75
CA PRO A 40 9.31 -24.37 0.77
C PRO A 40 10.29 -23.31 1.29
N LEU A 41 11.58 -23.56 1.09
CA LEU A 41 12.66 -22.60 1.34
C LEU A 41 13.20 -22.11 -0.01
N ALA A 42 13.77 -20.91 -0.04
CA ALA A 42 14.55 -20.44 -1.18
C ALA A 42 15.74 -21.38 -1.46
N ASP A 43 16.18 -21.41 -2.71
CA ASP A 43 17.25 -22.32 -3.15
C ASP A 43 18.58 -22.00 -2.46
N ASP A 44 18.91 -20.71 -2.37
CA ASP A 44 20.21 -20.24 -1.91
C ASP A 44 20.13 -19.22 -0.77
N VAL A 45 21.28 -19.04 -0.12
CA VAL A 45 21.54 -17.90 0.76
C VAL A 45 21.91 -16.70 -0.10
N PHE A 46 21.36 -15.54 0.20
CA PHE A 46 21.54 -14.33 -0.57
C PHE A 46 22.32 -13.26 0.21
N ARG A 47 23.10 -12.44 -0.49
CA ARG A 47 23.96 -11.43 0.12
C ARG A 47 23.70 -10.07 -0.49
N ILE A 48 23.48 -9.07 0.36
CA ILE A 48 23.24 -7.69 -0.05
C ILE A 48 24.31 -6.77 0.54
N PRO A 49 24.95 -5.90 -0.25
CA PRO A 49 25.89 -4.90 0.28
C PRO A 49 25.23 -4.04 1.34
N VAL A 50 25.89 -3.86 2.49
CA VAL A 50 25.33 -3.04 3.58
C VAL A 50 25.16 -1.56 3.18
N THR A 51 25.95 -1.11 2.22
CA THR A 51 25.88 0.25 1.65
C THR A 51 24.53 0.55 1.05
N ASN A 52 23.79 -0.48 0.59
CA ASN A 52 22.46 -0.29 0.03
C ASN A 52 21.49 0.41 1.00
N TYR A 53 21.73 0.32 2.30
CA TYR A 53 20.85 0.88 3.32
C TYR A 53 21.22 2.30 3.78
N PHE A 54 22.35 2.85 3.34
CA PHE A 54 22.80 4.17 3.82
C PHE A 54 23.54 5.03 2.78
N ASP A 55 23.83 4.49 1.59
CA ASP A 55 24.49 5.23 0.51
C ASP A 55 23.54 6.29 -0.08
N PRO A 56 23.89 7.59 0.00
CA PRO A 56 23.08 8.67 -0.56
C PRO A 56 22.85 8.53 -2.08
N ASP A 57 23.86 8.12 -2.84
CA ASP A 57 23.77 8.05 -4.30
C ASP A 57 22.75 6.97 -4.72
N ARG A 58 22.78 5.83 -4.04
CA ARG A 58 21.78 4.77 -4.24
C ARG A 58 20.39 5.26 -3.82
N TRP A 59 20.28 5.95 -2.68
CA TRP A 59 19.00 6.45 -2.21
C TRP A 59 18.37 7.44 -3.20
N GLU A 60 19.14 8.36 -3.77
CA GLU A 60 18.67 9.26 -4.82
C GLU A 60 18.18 8.47 -6.04
N ALA A 61 18.93 7.45 -6.48
CA ALA A 61 18.51 6.58 -7.57
C ALA A 61 17.20 5.80 -7.24
N GLU A 62 17.04 5.32 -6.01
CA GLU A 62 15.79 4.70 -5.55
C GLU A 62 14.62 5.71 -5.57
N MET A 63 14.85 6.98 -5.20
CA MET A 63 13.80 7.99 -5.25
C MET A 63 13.34 8.23 -6.68
N ASP A 64 14.28 8.36 -7.62
CA ASP A 64 13.98 8.68 -9.01
C ASP A 64 13.43 7.49 -9.80
N LEU A 65 14.03 6.31 -9.65
CA LEU A 65 13.72 5.13 -10.46
C LEU A 65 12.66 4.21 -9.84
N ILE A 66 12.34 4.37 -8.54
CA ILE A 66 11.29 3.60 -7.87
C ILE A 66 10.13 4.52 -7.47
N PHE A 67 10.34 5.48 -6.57
CA PHE A 67 9.22 6.23 -5.98
C PHE A 67 8.63 7.31 -6.91
N LYS A 68 9.42 7.88 -7.81
CA LYS A 68 8.95 8.87 -8.80
C LYS A 68 8.51 8.26 -10.12
N ARG A 69 8.85 6.98 -10.36
CA ARG A 69 8.61 6.31 -11.63
C ARG A 69 7.52 5.25 -11.59
N LEU A 70 7.41 4.50 -10.49
CA LEU A 70 6.46 3.38 -10.41
C LEU A 70 5.10 3.84 -9.88
N PRO A 71 4.02 3.08 -10.16
CA PRO A 71 2.73 3.31 -9.53
C PRO A 71 2.83 3.19 -8.01
N LEU A 72 2.31 4.20 -7.33
CA LEU A 72 2.17 4.21 -5.88
C LEU A 72 0.70 4.15 -5.50
N VAL A 73 0.39 3.37 -4.47
CA VAL A 73 -0.82 3.55 -3.69
C VAL A 73 -0.74 4.90 -2.97
N LEU A 74 -1.58 5.85 -3.36
CA LEU A 74 -1.66 7.20 -2.80
C LEU A 74 -2.80 7.32 -1.78
N GLY A 75 -3.81 6.47 -1.87
CA GLY A 75 -4.86 6.38 -0.86
C GLY A 75 -5.87 5.28 -1.17
N PHE A 76 -6.97 5.28 -0.42
CA PHE A 76 -8.09 4.37 -0.62
C PHE A 76 -9.33 5.14 -1.07
N SER A 77 -10.17 4.51 -1.88
CA SER A 77 -11.41 5.08 -2.39
C SER A 77 -12.29 5.68 -1.28
N VAL A 78 -12.32 4.98 -0.14
CA VAL A 78 -13.11 5.29 1.06
C VAL A 78 -12.63 6.54 1.81
N GLU A 79 -11.43 7.05 1.51
CA GLU A 79 -10.92 8.29 2.07
C GLU A 79 -11.51 9.54 1.41
N ILE A 80 -12.04 9.40 0.19
CA ILE A 80 -12.64 10.48 -0.61
C ILE A 80 -13.94 10.00 -1.29
N PRO A 81 -14.96 9.55 -0.54
CA PRO A 81 -16.10 8.81 -1.10
C PRO A 81 -17.06 9.68 -1.92
N LYS A 82 -17.11 11.00 -1.69
CA LYS A 82 -18.10 11.89 -2.32
C LYS A 82 -17.43 12.90 -3.25
N ALA A 83 -18.20 13.39 -4.22
CA ALA A 83 -17.75 14.47 -5.09
C ALA A 83 -17.33 15.71 -4.28
N GLY A 84 -16.15 16.25 -4.58
CA GLY A 84 -15.53 17.36 -3.87
C GLY A 84 -14.64 16.94 -2.71
N ASP A 85 -14.74 15.70 -2.23
CA ASP A 85 -13.83 15.17 -1.23
C ASP A 85 -12.42 15.06 -1.85
N TYR A 86 -11.43 15.52 -1.09
CA TYR A 86 -10.04 15.49 -1.50
C TYR A 86 -9.13 15.03 -0.37
N LYS A 87 -7.99 14.48 -0.77
CA LYS A 87 -6.86 14.12 0.08
C LYS A 87 -5.62 14.84 -0.44
N ALA A 88 -5.01 15.65 0.40
CA ALA A 88 -3.72 16.27 0.15
C ALA A 88 -2.63 15.57 0.96
N MET A 89 -1.49 15.30 0.33
CA MET A 89 -0.35 14.62 0.95
C MET A 89 0.96 15.03 0.29
N GLU A 90 2.08 14.62 0.88
CA GLU A 90 3.41 14.77 0.29
C GLU A 90 4.03 13.38 0.12
N VAL A 91 4.56 13.11 -1.07
CA VAL A 91 5.19 11.83 -1.40
C VAL A 91 6.48 12.09 -2.17
N ALA A 92 7.59 11.54 -1.70
CA ALA A 92 8.92 11.73 -2.31
C ALA A 92 9.26 13.22 -2.57
N GLY A 93 8.88 14.11 -1.64
CA GLY A 93 9.08 15.56 -1.73
C GLY A 93 8.11 16.30 -2.67
N VAL A 94 7.10 15.63 -3.20
CA VAL A 94 6.09 16.22 -4.09
C VAL A 94 4.76 16.40 -3.35
N PRO A 95 4.27 17.64 -3.15
CA PRO A 95 2.95 17.87 -2.57
C PRO A 95 1.88 17.65 -3.65
N LEU A 96 0.86 16.86 -3.33
CA LEU A 96 -0.17 16.43 -4.28
C LEU A 96 -1.58 16.51 -3.69
N ILE A 97 -2.58 16.60 -4.57
CA ILE A 97 -4.01 16.57 -4.27
C ILE A 97 -4.63 15.44 -5.07
N LEU A 98 -5.34 14.53 -4.39
CA LEU A 98 -6.31 13.62 -4.97
C LEU A 98 -7.70 14.18 -4.72
N VAL A 99 -8.57 14.26 -5.73
CA VAL A 99 -9.92 14.79 -5.59
C VAL A 99 -10.93 13.97 -6.36
N ARG A 100 -12.08 13.66 -5.76
CA ARG A 100 -13.20 13.05 -6.48
C ARG A 100 -14.01 14.12 -7.19
N GLY A 101 -14.07 14.04 -8.52
CA GLY A 101 -14.86 14.94 -9.35
C GLY A 101 -16.37 14.75 -9.17
N ARG A 102 -17.15 15.68 -9.73
CA ARG A 102 -18.62 15.59 -9.73
C ARG A 102 -19.16 14.44 -10.58
N ASP A 103 -18.35 13.95 -11.50
CA ASP A 103 -18.57 12.76 -12.30
C ASP A 103 -18.20 11.46 -11.58
N GLY A 104 -17.73 11.54 -10.34
CA GLY A 104 -17.30 10.39 -9.53
C GLY A 104 -15.87 9.93 -9.81
N VAL A 105 -15.18 10.51 -10.80
CA VAL A 105 -13.82 10.13 -11.18
C VAL A 105 -12.79 10.79 -10.27
N VAL A 106 -11.87 10.00 -9.71
CA VAL A 106 -10.74 10.51 -8.93
C VAL A 106 -9.68 11.10 -9.87
N ARG A 107 -9.15 12.27 -9.51
CA ARG A 107 -8.09 12.98 -10.25
C ARG A 107 -6.94 13.34 -9.33
N GLY A 108 -5.72 13.36 -9.87
CA GLY A 108 -4.52 13.79 -9.16
C GLY A 108 -3.94 15.08 -9.75
N PHE A 109 -3.43 15.95 -8.89
CA PHE A 109 -2.72 17.17 -9.28
C PHE A 109 -1.52 17.41 -8.36
N VAL A 110 -0.49 18.07 -8.90
CA VAL A 110 0.53 18.70 -8.04
C VAL A 110 -0.17 19.81 -7.25
N ASN A 111 0.02 19.85 -5.93
CA ASN A 111 -0.56 20.84 -5.03
C ASN A 111 0.18 22.18 -5.12
N MET A 112 0.13 22.79 -6.30
CA MET A 112 0.92 23.96 -6.64
C MET A 112 0.08 24.89 -7.53
N CYS A 113 -0.13 26.13 -7.09
CA CYS A 113 -0.78 27.16 -7.88
C CYS A 113 0.09 27.54 -9.09
N SER A 114 -0.51 27.56 -10.28
CA SER A 114 0.15 27.88 -11.55
C SER A 114 0.66 29.32 -11.65
N HIS A 115 0.21 30.23 -10.78
CA HIS A 115 0.68 31.62 -10.76
C HIS A 115 2.11 31.75 -10.20
N ARG A 116 2.32 31.38 -8.93
CA ARG A 116 3.62 31.57 -8.22
C ARG A 116 3.98 30.39 -7.31
N GLY A 117 3.41 29.23 -7.56
CA GLY A 117 3.79 28.01 -6.87
C GLY A 117 3.31 27.86 -5.43
N ALA A 118 2.42 28.73 -4.95
CA ALA A 118 1.85 28.58 -3.61
C ALA A 118 1.07 27.26 -3.51
N GLN A 119 1.30 26.51 -2.44
CA GLN A 119 0.49 25.34 -2.10
C GLN A 119 -0.96 25.76 -1.88
N LEU A 120 -1.91 24.99 -2.44
CA LEU A 120 -3.33 25.37 -2.44
C LEU A 120 -4.03 24.98 -1.15
N VAL A 121 -3.69 23.80 -0.63
CA VAL A 121 -4.31 23.21 0.57
C VAL A 121 -3.25 22.50 1.41
N ASP A 122 -3.44 22.52 2.72
CA ASP A 122 -2.59 21.79 3.67
C ASP A 122 -2.79 20.27 3.53
N VAL A 123 -1.81 19.50 4.00
CA VAL A 123 -1.90 18.03 4.07
C VAL A 123 -3.10 17.61 4.95
N GLY A 124 -3.91 16.67 4.45
CA GLY A 124 -5.09 16.18 5.14
C GLY A 124 -6.23 15.80 4.20
N ASN A 125 -7.38 15.46 4.78
CA ASN A 125 -8.59 15.12 4.05
C ASN A 125 -9.66 16.18 4.34
N SER A 126 -10.37 16.63 3.30
CA SER A 126 -11.47 17.60 3.43
C SER A 126 -12.36 17.55 2.20
N SER A 127 -13.28 18.50 2.07
CA SER A 127 -14.20 18.60 0.94
C SER A 127 -14.29 20.04 0.43
N THR A 128 -14.31 20.22 -0.89
CA THR A 128 -14.42 21.55 -1.50
C THR A 128 -15.20 21.54 -2.82
N ARG A 129 -15.65 22.71 -3.26
CA ARG A 129 -16.25 22.93 -4.58
C ARG A 129 -15.24 23.41 -5.62
N SER A 130 -14.12 23.99 -5.17
CA SER A 130 -13.03 24.54 -5.96
C SER A 130 -11.79 24.74 -5.07
N PHE A 131 -10.60 24.78 -5.66
CA PHE A 131 -9.37 25.10 -4.94
C PHE A 131 -9.04 26.57 -5.17
N SER A 132 -9.11 27.41 -4.13
CA SER A 132 -8.71 28.82 -4.25
C SER A 132 -7.34 29.00 -3.61
N CYS A 133 -6.38 29.52 -4.38
CA CYS A 133 -5.02 29.73 -3.91
C CYS A 133 -5.01 30.75 -2.76
N PRO A 134 -4.40 30.42 -1.60
CA PRO A 134 -4.39 31.32 -0.44
C PRO A 134 -3.57 32.60 -0.66
N TYR A 135 -2.74 32.65 -1.70
CA TYR A 135 -1.88 33.79 -1.97
C TYR A 135 -2.59 34.92 -2.75
N HIS A 136 -3.21 34.60 -3.88
CA HIS A 136 -3.82 35.60 -4.78
C HIS A 136 -5.18 35.14 -5.35
N ALA A 137 -5.83 34.17 -4.72
CA ALA A 137 -7.17 33.69 -5.07
C ALA A 137 -7.38 33.22 -6.52
N TRP A 138 -6.30 32.80 -7.21
CA TRP A 138 -6.42 31.98 -8.42
C TRP A 138 -7.19 30.71 -8.07
N THR A 139 -8.32 30.52 -8.73
CA THR A 139 -9.30 29.51 -8.34
C THR A 139 -9.45 28.46 -9.42
N TYR A 140 -9.28 27.20 -9.03
CA TYR A 140 -9.33 26.03 -9.89
C TYR A 140 -10.59 25.21 -9.59
N ASN A 141 -11.23 24.68 -10.63
CA ASN A 141 -12.34 23.74 -10.44
C ASN A 141 -11.81 22.33 -10.07
N LEU A 142 -12.71 21.36 -9.89
CA LEU A 142 -12.33 19.98 -9.53
C LEU A 142 -11.70 19.19 -10.69
N THR A 143 -11.72 19.72 -11.92
CA THR A 143 -11.01 19.17 -13.08
C THR A 143 -9.62 19.78 -13.25
N GLY A 144 -9.24 20.73 -12.39
CA GLY A 144 -7.93 21.38 -12.38
C GLY A 144 -7.87 22.65 -13.24
N ASP A 145 -8.94 23.03 -13.95
CA ASP A 145 -8.93 24.20 -14.81
C ASP A 145 -8.97 25.49 -13.98
N LEU A 146 -8.21 26.50 -14.39
CA LEU A 146 -8.30 27.85 -13.83
C LEU A 146 -9.61 28.51 -14.28
N VAL A 147 -10.51 28.76 -13.32
CA VAL A 147 -11.85 29.30 -13.59
C VAL A 147 -12.05 30.73 -13.10
N ALA A 148 -11.17 31.25 -12.25
CA ALA A 148 -11.22 32.65 -11.83
C ALA A 148 -9.83 33.17 -11.44
N ILE A 149 -9.59 34.44 -11.78
CA ILE A 149 -8.46 35.25 -11.33
C ILE A 149 -9.07 36.44 -10.56
N LEU A 150 -8.54 36.74 -9.38
CA LEU A 150 -8.96 37.91 -8.61
C LEU A 150 -8.59 39.19 -9.37
N ASP A 151 -9.53 40.14 -9.44
CA ASP A 151 -9.36 41.42 -10.13
C ASP A 151 -8.82 41.27 -11.57
N ASP A 152 -9.40 40.33 -12.33
CA ASP A 152 -8.97 39.98 -13.70
C ASP A 152 -8.89 41.18 -14.65
N GLN A 153 -9.75 42.18 -14.47
CA GLN A 153 -9.73 43.45 -15.21
C GLN A 153 -8.41 44.22 -15.03
N ASP A 154 -7.81 44.18 -13.84
CA ASP A 154 -6.53 44.82 -13.52
C ASP A 154 -5.34 43.89 -13.78
N PHE A 155 -5.55 42.57 -13.79
CA PHE A 155 -4.51 41.58 -14.06
C PHE A 155 -4.07 41.59 -15.54
N GLY A 156 -5.03 41.81 -16.45
CA GLY A 156 -4.83 41.77 -17.89
C GLY A 156 -5.17 40.41 -18.52
N GLU A 157 -4.93 40.28 -19.82
CA GLU A 157 -5.29 39.08 -20.58
C GLU A 157 -4.34 37.91 -20.28
N VAL A 158 -4.91 36.79 -19.83
CA VAL A 158 -4.23 35.50 -19.65
C VAL A 158 -5.00 34.41 -20.36
N ASP A 159 -4.28 33.58 -21.12
CA ASP A 159 -4.82 32.32 -21.61
C ASP A 159 -4.95 31.33 -20.45
N THR A 160 -6.15 31.24 -19.89
CA THR A 160 -6.44 30.36 -18.75
C THR A 160 -6.33 28.88 -19.09
N SER A 161 -6.41 28.51 -20.38
CA SER A 161 -6.30 27.11 -20.82
C SER A 161 -4.90 26.52 -20.60
N CYS A 162 -3.88 27.36 -20.57
CA CYS A 162 -2.50 26.97 -20.28
C CYS A 162 -2.13 27.08 -18.79
N MET A 163 -3.08 27.44 -17.94
CA MET A 163 -2.84 27.81 -16.54
C MET A 163 -3.59 26.95 -15.53
N GLY A 164 -4.07 25.77 -15.93
CA GLY A 164 -4.63 24.77 -15.01
C GLY A 164 -3.58 24.18 -14.06
N LEU A 165 -4.05 23.37 -13.10
CA LEU A 165 -3.19 22.58 -12.23
C LEU A 165 -2.46 21.50 -13.03
N THR A 166 -1.21 21.23 -12.67
CA THR A 166 -0.42 20.17 -13.31
C THR A 166 -1.02 18.80 -12.96
N PRO A 167 -1.54 18.03 -13.92
CA PRO A 167 -2.16 16.74 -13.65
C PRO A 167 -1.12 15.68 -13.32
N LEU A 168 -1.53 14.73 -12.47
CA LEU A 168 -0.83 13.49 -12.19
C LEU A 168 -1.69 12.33 -12.69
N ASN A 169 -1.05 11.33 -13.30
CA ASN A 169 -1.75 10.12 -13.72
C ASN A 169 -2.19 9.35 -12.48
N VAL A 170 -3.51 9.11 -12.39
CA VAL A 170 -4.17 8.45 -11.27
C VAL A 170 -5.22 7.46 -11.81
N GLU A 171 -5.32 6.30 -11.18
CA GLU A 171 -6.32 5.29 -11.48
C GLU A 171 -6.93 4.74 -10.18
N GLU A 172 -8.25 4.57 -10.15
CA GLU A 172 -8.97 3.93 -9.05
C GLU A 172 -9.28 2.47 -9.42
N ARG A 173 -8.72 1.52 -8.67
CA ARG A 173 -8.88 0.08 -8.93
C ARG A 173 -8.88 -0.70 -7.61
N VAL A 174 -9.78 -1.68 -7.46
CA VAL A 174 -9.93 -2.55 -6.27
C VAL A 174 -9.97 -1.80 -4.92
N GLY A 175 -10.62 -0.63 -4.90
CA GLY A 175 -10.72 0.22 -3.70
C GLY A 175 -9.46 1.03 -3.36
N ILE A 176 -8.45 1.01 -4.24
CA ILE A 176 -7.17 1.68 -4.09
C ILE A 176 -7.06 2.79 -5.14
N VAL A 177 -6.53 3.95 -4.73
CA VAL A 177 -6.16 5.05 -5.61
C VAL A 177 -4.66 4.94 -5.91
N TRP A 178 -4.36 4.50 -7.13
CA TRP A 178 -3.01 4.37 -7.69
C TRP A 178 -2.61 5.67 -8.38
N GLY A 179 -1.35 6.04 -8.34
CA GLY A 179 -0.86 7.18 -9.12
C GLY A 179 0.65 7.34 -9.12
N SER A 180 1.11 8.25 -9.96
CA SER A 180 2.51 8.70 -10.01
C SER A 180 2.63 10.08 -9.36
N VAL A 181 3.79 10.36 -8.78
CA VAL A 181 4.14 11.69 -8.27
C VAL A 181 4.85 12.55 -9.33
N THR A 182 5.14 11.99 -10.50
CA THR A 182 5.78 12.69 -11.61
C THR A 182 4.79 12.90 -12.76
N PRO A 183 4.54 14.15 -13.18
CA PRO A 183 3.64 14.44 -14.30
C PRO A 183 4.06 13.72 -15.58
N GLY A 184 3.08 13.17 -16.29
CA GLY A 184 3.28 12.50 -17.58
C GLY A 184 3.81 11.06 -17.52
N VAL A 185 4.04 10.51 -16.32
CA VAL A 185 4.41 9.09 -16.18
C VAL A 185 3.17 8.20 -16.35
N GLU A 186 3.23 7.30 -17.32
CA GLU A 186 2.22 6.25 -17.51
C GLU A 186 2.33 5.20 -16.40
N LEU A 187 1.19 4.76 -15.86
CA LEU A 187 1.19 3.83 -14.72
C LEU A 187 1.51 2.39 -15.14
N HIS A 188 1.17 1.98 -16.37
CA HIS A 188 1.32 0.59 -16.82
C HIS A 188 0.81 -0.42 -15.77
N LEU A 189 -0.38 -0.13 -15.22
CA LEU A 189 -0.85 -0.76 -13.99
C LEU A 189 -1.11 -2.26 -14.17
N ASP A 190 -1.55 -2.68 -15.36
CA ASP A 190 -1.77 -4.09 -15.69
C ASP A 190 -0.45 -4.88 -15.67
N GLU A 191 0.61 -4.35 -16.29
CA GLU A 191 1.94 -4.96 -16.28
C GLU A 191 2.56 -4.95 -14.88
N PHE A 192 2.41 -3.84 -14.14
CA PHE A 192 2.93 -3.71 -12.79
C PHE A 192 2.31 -4.73 -11.84
N LEU A 193 0.97 -4.83 -11.84
CA LEU A 193 0.22 -5.70 -10.95
C LEU A 193 0.31 -7.18 -11.36
N ALA A 194 0.54 -7.49 -12.64
CA ALA A 194 0.67 -8.86 -13.13
C ALA A 194 -0.48 -9.78 -12.67
N GLY A 195 -1.72 -9.25 -12.67
CA GLY A 195 -2.93 -9.95 -12.23
C GLY A 195 -3.10 -10.09 -10.72
N TYR A 196 -2.30 -9.37 -9.92
CA TYR A 196 -2.41 -9.33 -8.46
C TYR A 196 -3.66 -8.60 -7.97
N ASP A 197 -4.19 -7.66 -8.74
CA ASP A 197 -5.46 -6.97 -8.48
C ASP A 197 -6.62 -7.94 -8.31
N ASP A 198 -6.71 -8.99 -9.14
CA ASP A 198 -7.72 -10.03 -8.96
C ASP A 198 -7.71 -10.59 -7.53
N LEU A 199 -6.52 -10.81 -6.97
CA LEU A 199 -6.36 -11.36 -5.63
C LEU A 199 -6.62 -10.28 -4.57
N LEU A 200 -6.17 -9.04 -4.81
CA LEU A 200 -6.40 -7.91 -3.91
C LEU A 200 -7.90 -7.59 -3.76
N ASP A 201 -8.70 -7.78 -4.82
CA ASP A 201 -10.14 -7.51 -4.80
C ASP A 201 -10.88 -8.36 -3.74
N ASN A 202 -10.35 -9.55 -3.41
CA ASN A 202 -10.87 -10.41 -2.33
C ASN A 202 -10.84 -9.74 -0.94
N HIS A 203 -10.07 -8.66 -0.77
CA HIS A 203 -10.07 -7.91 0.49
C HIS A 203 -11.32 -7.03 0.65
N GLY A 204 -12.01 -6.68 -0.43
CA GLY A 204 -13.19 -5.79 -0.39
C GLY A 204 -12.87 -4.39 0.11
N LEU A 205 -11.68 -3.85 -0.21
CA LEU A 205 -11.23 -2.55 0.33
C LEU A 205 -12.14 -1.38 -0.09
N ALA A 206 -12.81 -1.49 -1.24
CA ALA A 206 -13.75 -0.49 -1.74
C ALA A 206 -14.97 -0.30 -0.82
N ASP A 207 -15.37 -1.35 -0.10
CA ASP A 207 -16.56 -1.38 0.75
C ASP A 207 -16.23 -1.22 2.24
N CYS A 208 -14.95 -1.00 2.58
CA CYS A 208 -14.52 -0.83 3.95
C CYS A 208 -14.86 0.54 4.52
N VAL A 209 -14.86 0.64 5.84
CA VAL A 209 -15.00 1.88 6.60
C VAL A 209 -13.63 2.34 7.06
N PHE A 210 -13.23 3.56 6.71
CA PHE A 210 -11.99 4.14 7.22
C PHE A 210 -12.17 4.48 8.70
N VAL A 211 -11.51 3.73 9.58
CA VAL A 211 -11.65 3.88 11.03
C VAL A 211 -10.51 4.64 11.68
N GLY A 212 -9.49 5.07 10.92
CA GLY A 212 -8.46 5.99 11.41
C GLY A 212 -7.07 5.74 10.83
N ARG A 213 -6.13 6.62 11.19
CA ARG A 213 -4.72 6.54 10.79
C ARG A 213 -3.81 6.86 11.96
N GLN A 214 -2.64 6.25 11.98
CA GLN A 214 -1.51 6.70 12.80
C GLN A 214 -0.22 6.77 11.99
N THR A 215 0.70 7.63 12.41
CA THR A 215 1.97 7.88 11.71
C THR A 215 3.15 7.53 12.61
N LEU A 216 4.16 6.88 12.04
CA LEU A 216 5.43 6.55 12.70
C LEU A 216 6.59 7.01 11.82
N VAL A 217 7.65 7.52 12.45
CA VAL A 217 8.93 7.77 11.79
C VAL A 217 9.80 6.55 12.04
N GLY A 218 10.37 6.00 10.97
CA GLY A 218 11.14 4.75 10.99
C GLY A 218 12.56 4.92 10.45
N PRO A 219 13.30 3.80 10.38
CA PRO A 219 14.63 3.74 9.76
C PRO A 219 14.54 3.89 8.24
N ASN A 220 15.63 3.64 7.50
CA ASN A 220 15.60 3.53 6.05
C ASN A 220 14.41 2.67 5.57
N TRP A 221 13.75 3.10 4.50
CA TRP A 221 12.54 2.44 3.99
C TRP A 221 12.77 0.93 3.71
N LYS A 222 13.95 0.52 3.24
CA LYS A 222 14.25 -0.90 3.00
C LYS A 222 14.38 -1.70 4.29
N VAL A 223 14.93 -1.11 5.36
CA VAL A 223 14.98 -1.77 6.68
C VAL A 223 13.57 -2.00 7.22
N ALA A 224 12.69 -1.01 7.09
CA ALA A 224 11.29 -1.15 7.49
C ALA A 224 10.53 -2.15 6.61
N TYR A 225 10.77 -2.14 5.29
CA TYR A 225 10.11 -3.02 4.34
C TYR A 225 10.58 -4.48 4.45
N ASP A 226 11.87 -4.72 4.72
CA ASP A 226 12.42 -6.06 5.00
C ASP A 226 11.64 -6.74 6.15
N GLY A 227 11.31 -5.99 7.21
CA GLY A 227 10.50 -6.49 8.33
C GLY A 227 9.05 -6.85 7.95
N TYR A 228 8.50 -6.30 6.86
CA TYR A 228 7.21 -6.73 6.31
C TYR A 228 7.31 -7.98 5.45
N LEU A 229 8.53 -8.43 5.13
CA LEU A 229 8.80 -9.51 4.18
C LEU A 229 9.41 -10.75 4.82
N ASP A 230 9.87 -10.69 6.06
CA ASP A 230 10.35 -11.86 6.80
C ASP A 230 9.45 -12.19 7.99
N GLN A 231 9.47 -13.46 8.42
CA GLN A 231 8.83 -13.90 9.67
C GLN A 231 9.87 -14.42 10.66
N TYR A 232 11.15 -14.35 10.29
CA TYR A 232 12.23 -14.97 11.03
C TYR A 232 12.44 -14.29 12.37
N HIS A 233 12.22 -12.98 12.44
CA HIS A 233 12.31 -12.21 13.68
C HIS A 233 11.14 -12.44 14.63
N LEU A 234 9.95 -12.86 14.17
CA LEU A 234 8.73 -12.82 14.99
C LEU A 234 8.88 -13.52 16.36
N PRO A 235 9.41 -14.76 16.46
CA PRO A 235 9.42 -15.48 17.73
C PRO A 235 10.41 -14.90 18.75
N ILE A 236 11.36 -14.08 18.26
CA ILE A 236 12.43 -13.50 19.07
C ILE A 236 12.11 -12.05 19.38
N LEU A 237 11.87 -11.22 18.36
CA LEU A 237 11.63 -9.80 18.51
C LEU A 237 10.28 -9.52 19.18
N HIS A 238 9.25 -10.31 18.86
CA HIS A 238 7.91 -10.17 19.41
C HIS A 238 7.55 -11.28 20.40
N GLY A 239 8.56 -11.91 21.01
CA GLY A 239 8.35 -13.01 21.95
C GLY A 239 7.49 -12.61 23.17
N GLU A 240 7.52 -11.33 23.57
CA GLU A 240 6.72 -10.82 24.69
C GLU A 240 5.32 -10.35 24.25
N THR A 241 5.16 -9.82 23.04
CA THR A 241 3.89 -9.25 22.54
C THR A 241 3.01 -10.29 21.85
N PHE A 242 3.59 -11.08 20.95
CA PHE A 242 2.89 -12.13 20.20
C PHE A 242 3.14 -13.53 20.75
N GLY A 243 4.27 -13.75 21.43
CA GLY A 243 4.63 -15.04 22.00
C GLY A 243 5.75 -15.75 21.23
N PRO A 244 6.49 -16.66 21.89
CA PRO A 244 7.66 -17.32 21.30
C PRO A 244 7.32 -18.47 20.34
N ASP A 245 6.04 -18.85 20.23
CA ASP A 245 5.59 -20.00 19.44
C ASP A 245 5.25 -19.64 17.98
N TYR A 246 5.47 -18.39 17.57
CA TYR A 246 5.27 -17.99 16.17
C TYR A 246 6.19 -18.77 15.23
N CYS A 247 5.72 -19.00 14.00
CA CYS A 247 6.56 -19.66 12.99
C CYS A 247 7.56 -18.67 12.42
N ASN A 248 8.81 -19.08 12.31
CA ASN A 248 9.91 -18.29 11.74
C ASN A 248 10.15 -18.55 10.24
N VAL A 249 9.23 -19.27 9.61
CA VAL A 249 9.24 -19.62 8.18
C VAL A 249 7.85 -19.34 7.61
N ALA A 250 7.79 -18.84 6.38
CA ALA A 250 6.55 -18.57 5.67
C ALA A 250 6.57 -19.17 4.27
N LYS A 251 5.37 -19.43 3.75
CA LYS A 251 5.16 -19.62 2.31
C LYS A 251 5.14 -18.24 1.64
N PHE A 252 5.91 -18.09 0.57
CA PHE A 252 5.92 -16.89 -0.28
C PHE A 252 5.25 -17.18 -1.61
N VAL A 253 4.36 -16.29 -2.05
CA VAL A 253 3.75 -16.28 -3.38
C VAL A 253 3.89 -14.88 -3.94
N HIS A 254 4.09 -14.73 -5.24
CA HIS A 254 4.40 -13.44 -5.83
C HIS A 254 3.76 -13.21 -7.19
N TRP A 255 3.55 -11.93 -7.52
CA TRP A 255 3.04 -11.43 -8.79
C TRP A 255 3.85 -10.20 -9.17
N GLY A 256 4.68 -10.32 -10.21
CA GLY A 256 5.70 -9.31 -10.48
C GLY A 256 6.54 -9.03 -9.22
N PRO A 257 6.62 -7.75 -8.77
CA PRO A 257 7.33 -7.34 -7.56
C PRO A 257 6.52 -7.51 -6.26
N HIS A 258 5.23 -7.83 -6.35
CA HIS A 258 4.33 -7.95 -5.19
C HIS A 258 4.40 -9.33 -4.56
N GLN A 259 4.15 -9.41 -3.26
CA GLN A 259 4.29 -10.67 -2.52
C GLN A 259 3.14 -10.86 -1.53
N ARG A 260 2.73 -12.12 -1.36
CA ARG A 260 1.94 -12.58 -0.22
C ARG A 260 2.78 -13.56 0.56
N MET A 261 2.80 -13.39 1.88
CA MET A 261 3.47 -14.30 2.79
C MET A 261 2.50 -14.82 3.84
N GLN A 262 2.58 -16.11 4.10
CA GLN A 262 1.68 -16.79 5.02
C GLN A 262 2.49 -17.77 5.86
N VAL A 263 2.46 -17.55 7.18
CA VAL A 263 2.97 -18.54 8.13
C VAL A 263 2.03 -19.73 8.20
N PRO A 264 2.54 -20.93 8.49
CA PRO A 264 1.73 -22.07 8.90
C PRO A 264 0.71 -21.67 9.95
N ASP A 265 -0.54 -21.95 9.68
CA ASP A 265 -1.66 -21.64 10.56
C ASP A 265 -2.56 -22.86 10.66
N TYR A 266 -2.55 -23.49 11.85
CA TYR A 266 -3.30 -24.71 12.14
C TYR A 266 -4.79 -24.58 11.86
N ARG A 267 -5.36 -23.36 11.88
CA ARG A 267 -6.76 -23.11 11.53
C ARG A 267 -7.09 -23.51 10.09
N HIS A 268 -6.10 -23.59 9.20
CA HIS A 268 -6.31 -24.08 7.83
C HIS A 268 -6.56 -25.60 7.79
N LEU A 269 -6.15 -26.37 8.80
CA LEU A 269 -6.49 -27.80 8.87
C LEU A 269 -7.99 -28.02 9.04
N ASP A 270 -8.69 -27.07 9.67
CA ASP A 270 -10.14 -27.11 9.84
C ASP A 270 -10.90 -27.02 8.49
N LEU A 271 -10.24 -26.51 7.44
CA LEU A 271 -10.82 -26.39 6.10
C LEU A 271 -10.82 -27.72 5.33
N ALA A 272 -10.01 -28.71 5.73
CA ALA A 272 -9.79 -29.94 4.96
C ALA A 272 -11.06 -30.82 4.82
N GLY A 273 -12.09 -30.58 5.64
CA GLY A 273 -13.39 -31.26 5.57
C GLY A 273 -14.56 -30.36 5.16
N VAL A 274 -14.30 -29.10 4.80
CA VAL A 274 -15.32 -28.10 4.45
C VAL A 274 -15.31 -27.89 2.94
N PRO A 275 -16.48 -27.86 2.25
CA PRO A 275 -16.54 -27.51 0.83
C PRO A 275 -15.84 -26.18 0.53
N GLU A 276 -15.07 -26.10 -0.55
CA GLU A 276 -14.24 -24.93 -0.86
C GLU A 276 -15.07 -23.66 -1.08
N GLU A 277 -16.30 -23.82 -1.56
CA GLU A 277 -17.27 -22.74 -1.75
C GLU A 277 -17.65 -22.09 -0.42
N GLU A 278 -17.61 -22.86 0.68
CA GLU A 278 -17.92 -22.43 2.05
C GLU A 278 -16.70 -21.92 2.81
N TRP A 279 -15.51 -21.91 2.21
CA TRP A 279 -14.33 -21.36 2.89
C TRP A 279 -14.49 -19.86 3.13
N PRO A 280 -14.32 -19.41 4.39
CA PRO A 280 -14.58 -18.02 4.73
C PRO A 280 -13.48 -17.13 4.14
N MET A 281 -13.88 -15.96 3.65
CA MET A 281 -12.94 -14.96 3.12
C MET A 281 -11.83 -14.62 4.11
N SER A 282 -12.13 -14.73 5.40
CA SER A 282 -11.18 -14.46 6.47
C SER A 282 -9.94 -15.37 6.45
N MET A 283 -10.10 -16.61 6.00
CA MET A 283 -9.02 -17.58 5.84
C MET A 283 -8.35 -17.43 4.48
N LEU A 284 -9.14 -17.18 3.43
CA LEU A 284 -8.66 -17.00 2.06
C LEU A 284 -7.69 -15.81 1.94
N THR A 285 -7.96 -14.70 2.64
CA THR A 285 -7.14 -13.48 2.63
C THR A 285 -6.08 -13.42 3.72
N SER A 286 -5.91 -14.49 4.52
CA SER A 286 -4.96 -14.49 5.64
C SER A 286 -3.49 -14.41 5.19
N GLY A 287 -2.63 -13.94 6.09
CA GLY A 287 -1.23 -13.63 5.81
C GLY A 287 -0.99 -12.13 5.69
N VAL A 288 0.25 -11.79 5.34
CA VAL A 288 0.68 -10.43 5.04
C VAL A 288 0.79 -10.29 3.54
N TRP A 289 0.20 -9.24 2.99
CA TRP A 289 0.23 -8.93 1.56
C TRP A 289 1.02 -7.65 1.37
N THR A 290 1.94 -7.63 0.42
CA THR A 290 2.72 -6.44 0.10
C THR A 290 2.42 -5.99 -1.32
N ILE A 291 2.35 -4.68 -1.50
CA ILE A 291 2.38 -4.04 -2.81
C ILE A 291 3.68 -3.23 -2.82
N PHE A 292 4.70 -3.77 -3.49
CA PHE A 292 5.93 -3.04 -3.76
C PHE A 292 5.63 -1.64 -4.36
N PRO A 293 6.37 -0.59 -3.99
CA PRO A 293 7.52 -0.60 -3.08
C PRO A 293 7.18 -0.40 -1.60
N HIS A 294 5.95 -0.02 -1.23
CA HIS A 294 5.69 0.67 0.04
C HIS A 294 4.48 0.20 0.84
N ILE A 295 3.71 -0.77 0.38
CA ILE A 295 2.52 -1.22 1.10
C ILE A 295 2.74 -2.57 1.76
N SER A 296 2.24 -2.68 2.99
CA SER A 296 1.95 -3.94 3.69
C SER A 296 0.52 -3.92 4.22
N ILE A 297 -0.23 -5.00 3.98
CA ILE A 297 -1.61 -5.22 4.40
C ILE A 297 -1.61 -6.43 5.33
N ALA A 298 -2.02 -6.20 6.58
CA ALA A 298 -2.29 -7.24 7.56
C ALA A 298 -3.74 -7.12 8.04
N SER A 299 -4.35 -8.24 8.42
CA SER A 299 -5.74 -8.26 8.93
C SER A 299 -5.80 -8.79 10.36
N PHE A 300 -6.62 -8.15 11.19
CA PHE A 300 -6.83 -8.51 12.58
C PHE A 300 -8.34 -8.67 12.84
N GLY A 301 -8.72 -9.69 13.60
CA GLY A 301 -10.09 -9.84 14.08
C GLY A 301 -10.32 -8.98 15.31
N ILE A 302 -11.49 -8.34 15.42
CA ILE A 302 -11.86 -7.54 16.60
C ILE A 302 -12.86 -8.24 17.53
N GLU A 303 -13.37 -9.42 17.14
CA GLU A 303 -14.21 -10.28 17.97
C GLU A 303 -13.45 -11.57 18.34
N GLU A 304 -13.69 -12.09 19.55
CA GLU A 304 -13.11 -13.36 20.03
C GLU A 304 -13.64 -14.60 19.26
N ALA A 305 -14.65 -14.41 18.41
CA ALA A 305 -15.24 -15.48 17.62
C ALA A 305 -14.31 -15.86 16.46
N ARG A 306 -13.48 -16.88 16.72
CA ARG A 306 -12.85 -17.69 15.67
C ARG A 306 -13.97 -18.05 14.67
N TYR A 307 -13.77 -17.74 13.39
CA TYR A 307 -14.64 -18.14 12.25
C TYR A 307 -15.87 -17.27 11.89
N ARG A 308 -16.08 -16.06 12.41
CA ARG A 308 -17.12 -15.19 11.79
C ARG A 308 -16.61 -14.51 10.51
N GLU A 309 -17.41 -14.59 9.44
CA GLU A 309 -17.34 -13.65 8.33
C GLU A 309 -17.77 -12.27 8.81
N GLY A 310 -17.02 -11.22 8.43
CA GLY A 310 -17.16 -9.88 9.00
C GLY A 310 -16.38 -9.68 10.31
N GLY A 311 -16.26 -8.43 10.77
CA GLY A 311 -15.54 -8.12 12.02
C GLY A 311 -14.01 -8.06 11.90
N LYS A 312 -13.47 -7.85 10.69
CA LYS A 312 -12.03 -7.63 10.48
C LYS A 312 -11.70 -6.15 10.36
N ILE A 313 -10.52 -5.81 10.87
CA ILE A 313 -9.84 -4.59 10.49
C ILE A 313 -8.58 -4.94 9.69
N TYR A 314 -8.36 -4.22 8.60
CA TYR A 314 -7.07 -4.19 7.92
C TYR A 314 -6.23 -3.07 8.52
N GLN A 315 -4.97 -3.37 8.82
CA GLN A 315 -3.92 -2.38 8.90
C GLN A 315 -3.20 -2.34 7.55
N VAL A 316 -3.30 -1.22 6.86
CA VAL A 316 -2.53 -0.96 5.64
C VAL A 316 -1.42 0.04 5.95
N SER A 317 -0.21 -0.48 6.13
CA SER A 317 1.01 0.31 6.31
C SER A 317 1.44 0.87 4.96
N GLN A 318 1.43 2.19 4.84
CA GLN A 318 1.90 2.93 3.67
C GLN A 318 3.22 3.64 4.04
N LEU A 319 4.34 3.09 3.57
CA LEU A 319 5.72 3.42 3.97
C LEU A 319 6.42 4.31 2.93
N PHE A 320 6.66 5.57 3.23
CA PHE A 320 7.41 6.47 2.35
C PHE A 320 8.85 6.66 2.83
N PRO A 321 9.83 6.74 1.93
CA PRO A 321 11.18 7.20 2.26
C PRO A 321 11.14 8.58 2.90
N GLY A 322 12.03 8.83 3.86
CA GLY A 322 12.21 10.13 4.49
C GLY A 322 12.94 11.09 3.57
N SER A 323 13.47 12.18 4.13
CA SER A 323 14.27 13.17 3.37
C SER A 323 15.71 12.73 3.11
N ASP A 324 16.11 11.58 3.63
CA ASP A 324 17.48 11.06 3.62
C ASP A 324 17.48 9.52 3.62
N PRO A 325 18.64 8.88 3.37
CA PRO A 325 18.76 7.42 3.43
C PRO A 325 18.59 6.80 4.83
N ASP A 326 18.36 7.56 5.89
CA ASP A 326 18.26 7.00 7.24
C ASP A 326 16.85 6.85 7.75
N THR A 327 15.91 7.57 7.13
CA THR A 327 14.59 7.78 7.69
C THR A 327 13.51 7.32 6.74
N SER A 328 12.35 7.05 7.32
CA SER A 328 11.10 6.80 6.60
C SER A 328 9.91 7.29 7.42
N VAL A 329 8.76 7.41 6.78
CA VAL A 329 7.49 7.72 7.41
C VAL A 329 6.47 6.67 7.01
N THR A 330 5.84 6.04 7.99
CA THR A 330 4.79 5.05 7.77
C THR A 330 3.46 5.55 8.26
N HIS A 331 2.49 5.61 7.36
CA HIS A 331 1.08 5.83 7.68
C HIS A 331 0.37 4.47 7.77
N GLN A 332 0.00 4.06 8.97
CA GLN A 332 -0.86 2.91 9.19
C GLN A 332 -2.31 3.35 9.08
N ASN A 333 -2.96 2.96 8.00
CA ASN A 333 -4.37 3.20 7.73
C ASN A 333 -5.19 2.01 8.22
N PHE A 334 -6.29 2.27 8.91
CA PHE A 334 -7.15 1.22 9.44
C PHE A 334 -8.49 1.23 8.72
N LEU A 335 -8.85 0.07 8.15
CA LEU A 335 -10.06 -0.12 7.37
C LEU A 335 -10.87 -1.26 8.00
N ALA A 336 -12.10 -1.00 8.42
CA ALA A 336 -13.00 -2.03 8.96
C ALA A 336 -13.89 -2.58 7.85
N THR A 337 -14.11 -3.89 7.81
CA THR A 337 -15.01 -4.53 6.81
C THR A 337 -16.49 -4.44 7.21
N PHE A 338 -16.82 -3.54 8.15
CA PHE A 338 -18.13 -3.37 8.77
C PHE A 338 -18.20 -1.96 9.37
N GLU A 339 -19.42 -1.48 9.60
CA GLU A 339 -19.64 -0.23 10.33
C GLU A 339 -19.54 -0.52 11.84
N PRO A 340 -18.51 -0.02 12.54
CA PRO A 340 -18.31 -0.35 13.94
C PRO A 340 -19.26 0.45 14.86
N ASP A 341 -19.81 -0.21 15.88
CA ASP A 341 -20.46 0.46 17.00
C ASP A 341 -19.45 1.05 18.01
N GLU A 342 -19.93 1.71 19.06
CA GLU A 342 -19.07 2.35 20.07
C GLU A 342 -18.15 1.36 20.81
N GLU A 343 -18.63 0.14 21.11
CA GLU A 343 -17.84 -0.88 21.80
C GLU A 343 -16.76 -1.45 20.87
N GLN A 344 -17.13 -1.72 19.62
CA GLN A 344 -16.21 -2.18 18.59
C GLN A 344 -15.15 -1.11 18.29
N MET A 345 -15.52 0.18 18.26
CA MET A 345 -14.57 1.28 18.12
C MET A 345 -13.56 1.32 19.27
N GLU A 346 -13.98 1.10 20.52
CA GLU A 346 -13.04 1.04 21.64
C GLU A 346 -12.02 -0.12 21.49
N LYS A 347 -12.48 -1.30 21.02
CA LYS A 347 -11.59 -2.43 20.71
C LYS A 347 -10.63 -2.12 19.58
N ILE A 348 -11.12 -1.45 18.53
CA ILE A 348 -10.30 -0.99 17.40
C ILE A 348 -9.22 -0.03 17.89
N GLU A 349 -9.53 0.95 18.75
CA GLU A 349 -8.52 1.86 19.29
C GLU A 349 -7.46 1.16 20.14
N LYS A 350 -7.86 0.16 20.96
CA LYS A 350 -6.91 -0.68 21.71
C LYS A 350 -6.00 -1.47 20.76
N GLN A 351 -6.56 -2.07 19.71
CA GLN A 351 -5.80 -2.80 18.70
C GLN A 351 -4.81 -1.89 17.96
N LYS A 352 -5.23 -0.67 17.57
CA LYS A 352 -4.34 0.33 16.95
C LYS A 352 -3.19 0.73 17.87
N ALA A 353 -3.47 0.98 19.14
CA ALA A 353 -2.46 1.34 20.13
C ALA A 353 -1.45 0.19 20.36
N PHE A 354 -1.93 -1.05 20.44
CA PHE A 354 -1.07 -2.23 20.52
C PHE A 354 -0.18 -2.38 19.28
N LEU A 355 -0.74 -2.29 18.07
CA LEU A 355 0.02 -2.38 16.82
C LEU A 355 1.02 -1.23 16.67
N ARG A 356 0.67 -0.03 17.16
CA ARG A 356 1.60 1.09 17.24
C ARG A 356 2.79 0.78 18.13
N TYR A 357 2.53 0.19 19.31
CA TYR A 357 3.56 -0.17 20.27
C TYR A 357 4.54 -1.17 19.65
N VAL A 358 4.03 -2.26 19.06
CA VAL A 358 4.84 -3.28 18.38
C VAL A 358 5.76 -2.62 17.34
N VAL A 359 5.20 -1.82 16.43
CA VAL A 359 6.01 -1.21 15.37
C VAL A 359 6.98 -0.16 15.92
N ALA A 360 6.57 0.68 16.87
CA ALA A 360 7.43 1.75 17.39
C ALA A 360 8.56 1.20 18.27
N GLU A 361 8.22 0.33 19.22
CA GLU A 361 9.09 -0.06 20.34
C GLU A 361 9.85 -1.36 20.07
N GLU A 362 9.42 -2.17 19.09
CA GLU A 362 10.09 -3.42 18.73
C GLU A 362 10.74 -3.31 17.34
N ASP A 363 9.92 -3.12 16.28
CA ASP A 363 10.40 -3.10 14.89
C ASP A 363 11.30 -1.89 14.62
N TYR A 364 10.77 -0.68 14.76
CA TYR A 364 11.49 0.55 14.40
C TYR A 364 12.55 0.88 15.43
N TYR A 365 12.36 0.52 16.70
CA TYR A 365 13.44 0.56 17.68
C TYR A 365 14.65 -0.26 17.20
N THR A 366 14.42 -1.50 16.76
CA THR A 366 15.48 -2.38 16.25
C THR A 366 16.03 -1.86 14.93
N GLY A 367 15.18 -1.48 13.98
CA GLY A 367 15.57 -0.95 12.68
C GLY A 367 16.42 0.31 12.77
N ASN A 368 16.08 1.25 13.66
CA ASN A 368 16.89 2.45 13.89
C ASN A 368 18.29 2.12 14.44
N ARG A 369 18.41 1.05 15.23
CA ARG A 369 19.70 0.55 15.71
C ARG A 369 20.48 -0.18 14.62
N ILE A 370 19.79 -0.87 13.70
CA ILE A 370 20.38 -1.40 12.48
C ILE A 370 20.97 -0.24 11.67
N GLN A 371 20.21 0.83 11.41
CA GLN A 371 20.67 2.02 10.67
C GLN A 371 21.91 2.66 11.31
N LYS A 372 22.00 2.67 12.64
CA LYS A 372 23.19 3.16 13.35
C LYS A 372 24.41 2.25 13.17
N THR A 373 24.22 0.93 13.27
CA THR A 373 25.32 -0.05 13.28
C THR A 373 25.81 -0.39 11.88
N VAL A 374 24.94 -0.38 10.87
CA VAL A 374 25.28 -0.68 9.47
C VAL A 374 26.33 0.29 8.92
N LYS A 375 26.28 1.56 9.33
CA LYS A 375 27.22 2.62 8.93
C LYS A 375 28.62 2.48 9.49
N THR A 376 28.83 1.60 10.47
CA THR A 376 30.16 1.39 11.07
C THR A 376 31.15 0.71 10.13
N GLY A 377 30.66 0.08 9.05
CA GLY A 377 31.49 -0.71 8.14
C GLY A 377 31.98 -2.03 8.74
N ALA A 378 31.47 -2.45 9.91
CA ALA A 378 31.89 -3.68 10.58
C ALA A 378 31.59 -4.96 9.76
N LYS A 379 30.63 -4.88 8.83
CA LYS A 379 30.29 -5.93 7.86
C LYS A 379 30.15 -5.28 6.49
N SER A 380 30.53 -6.01 5.45
CA SER A 380 30.35 -5.55 4.05
C SER A 380 29.02 -5.96 3.45
N HIS A 381 28.41 -7.03 3.96
CA HIS A 381 27.14 -7.56 3.44
C HIS A 381 26.24 -8.03 4.59
N PHE A 382 24.93 -7.90 4.38
CA PHE A 382 23.91 -8.68 5.08
C PHE A 382 23.69 -10.01 4.36
N VAL A 383 23.19 -10.98 5.11
CA VAL A 383 22.98 -12.36 4.65
C VAL A 383 21.53 -12.72 4.93
N PHE A 384 20.78 -13.01 3.87
CA PHE A 384 19.42 -13.52 3.96
C PHE A 384 19.44 -15.03 3.76
N GLY A 385 18.90 -15.76 4.73
CA GLY A 385 18.80 -17.20 4.76
C GLY A 385 17.80 -17.74 3.73
N ARG A 386 17.78 -19.07 3.61
CA ARG A 386 16.83 -19.77 2.73
C ARG A 386 15.37 -19.63 3.19
N ASN A 387 15.13 -19.33 4.46
CA ASN A 387 13.80 -19.03 4.99
C ASN A 387 13.33 -17.59 4.72
N GLU A 388 14.20 -16.74 4.17
CA GLU A 388 13.92 -15.32 3.91
C GLU A 388 13.71 -15.08 2.41
N GLY A 389 12.89 -15.91 1.75
CA GLY A 389 12.62 -15.79 0.31
C GLY A 389 12.01 -14.44 -0.09
N GLY A 390 11.18 -13.85 0.77
CA GLY A 390 10.56 -12.55 0.59
C GLY A 390 11.57 -11.39 0.41
N PRO A 391 12.46 -11.15 1.39
CA PRO A 391 13.50 -10.13 1.28
C PRO A 391 14.44 -10.39 0.09
N GLN A 392 14.82 -11.65 -0.16
CA GLN A 392 15.65 -11.96 -1.32
C GLN A 392 15.03 -11.48 -2.63
N ARG A 393 13.73 -11.77 -2.84
CA ARG A 393 13.00 -11.34 -4.03
C ARG A 393 12.87 -9.83 -4.10
N PHE A 394 12.57 -9.17 -2.99
CA PHE A 394 12.48 -7.71 -2.90
C PHE A 394 13.77 -7.00 -3.32
N HIS A 395 14.91 -7.43 -2.82
CA HIS A 395 16.20 -6.83 -3.18
C HIS A 395 16.58 -7.12 -4.63
N ARG A 396 16.27 -8.31 -5.18
CA ARG A 396 16.45 -8.59 -6.61
C ARG A 396 15.62 -7.66 -7.50
N TRP A 397 14.36 -7.42 -7.14
CA TRP A 397 13.51 -6.45 -7.83
C TRP A 397 14.06 -5.03 -7.73
N THR A 398 14.49 -4.62 -6.54
CA THR A 398 15.08 -3.29 -6.32
C THR A 398 16.29 -3.08 -7.23
N ASP A 399 17.24 -4.03 -7.25
CA ASP A 399 18.42 -3.92 -8.11
C ASP A 399 18.08 -3.96 -9.61
N ALA A 400 17.12 -4.80 -10.03
CA ALA A 400 16.69 -4.87 -11.42
C ALA A 400 15.98 -3.58 -11.88
N LEU A 401 15.16 -2.97 -11.02
CA LEU A 401 14.48 -1.71 -11.31
C LEU A 401 15.46 -0.54 -11.43
N LEU A 402 16.49 -0.51 -10.57
CA LEU A 402 17.56 0.48 -10.67
C LEU A 402 18.42 0.31 -11.94
N ALA A 403 18.41 -0.88 -12.56
CA ALA A 403 19.13 -1.18 -13.79
C ALA A 403 18.28 -1.01 -15.06
N ALA A 404 16.97 -0.76 -14.95
CA ALA A 404 16.10 -0.52 -16.10
C ALA A 404 16.16 0.96 -16.51
N ASP A 405 16.87 1.27 -17.61
CA ASP A 405 17.21 2.64 -17.99
C ASP A 405 16.01 3.44 -18.53
N ASN A 406 15.03 2.75 -19.13
CA ASN A 406 13.88 3.38 -19.80
C ASN A 406 12.62 2.51 -19.71
N ASP A 407 11.47 3.03 -20.16
CA ASP A 407 10.17 2.37 -19.94
C ASP A 407 10.03 1.07 -20.72
N GLN A 408 10.74 0.90 -21.84
CA GLN A 408 10.78 -0.38 -22.54
C GLN A 408 11.45 -1.44 -21.66
N ASP A 409 12.59 -1.12 -21.05
CA ASP A 409 13.30 -2.04 -20.14
C ASP A 409 12.43 -2.39 -18.91
N LEU A 410 11.70 -1.40 -18.37
CA LEU A 410 10.78 -1.60 -17.26
C LEU A 410 9.63 -2.56 -17.62
N LEU A 411 9.00 -2.36 -18.78
CA LEU A 411 7.92 -3.22 -19.26
C LEU A 411 8.42 -4.63 -19.61
N GLU A 412 9.65 -4.76 -20.11
CA GLU A 412 10.30 -6.06 -20.31
C GLU A 412 10.58 -6.75 -18.98
N LEU A 413 11.06 -6.01 -17.98
CA LEU A 413 11.31 -6.52 -16.64
C LEU A 413 10.04 -7.05 -15.97
N TYR A 414 8.89 -6.37 -16.10
CA TYR A 414 7.62 -6.90 -15.59
C TYR A 414 7.23 -8.23 -16.22
N LYS A 415 7.56 -8.44 -17.49
CA LYS A 415 7.27 -9.68 -18.22
C LYS A 415 8.26 -10.80 -17.88
N SER A 416 9.55 -10.48 -17.77
CA SER A 416 10.59 -11.47 -17.49
C SER A 416 10.66 -11.85 -16.01
N GLY A 417 10.28 -10.93 -15.12
CA GLY A 417 10.48 -11.03 -13.69
C GLY A 417 11.96 -10.97 -13.29
N VAL A 418 12.20 -11.24 -12.01
CA VAL A 418 13.56 -11.44 -11.46
C VAL A 418 13.68 -12.85 -10.90
N GLY A 419 14.82 -13.48 -11.21
CA GLY A 419 15.29 -14.74 -10.64
C GLY A 419 14.21 -15.79 -10.48
#